data_AF-E2BGP7-F1
#
_entry.id   AF-E2BGP7-F1
#
_cell.length_a   1.000
_cell.length_b   1.000
_cell.length_c   1.000
_cell.angle_alpha   90.00
_cell.angle_beta   90.00
_cell.angle_gamma   90.00
#
_symmetry.space_group_name_H-M   'P 1'
#
loop_
_entity.id
_entity.type
_entity.pdbx_description
1 polymer ?
#
loop_
_entity_poly.entity_id
_entity_poly.type
_entity_poly.pdbx_seq_one_letter_code
_entity_poly.pdbx_strand_id
1 'polypeptide(L)'
;SWFLLHDNASSHKAIMVREFLTKKGIIVIDHPPYSPDLAPCDFWLFPKLKLAMKGNRFDTIPVIQKTSTAIHTKAIPADEYKKCFEKFVERFQRCIDSEGDYFE
;
A
#
# COMPACT_ATOMS: atom_id res chain seq x y z
N SER A 1 7.20 18.41 -3.09
CA SER A 1 5.85 18.16 -2.55
C SER A 1 5.71 16.68 -2.29
N TRP A 2 5.06 16.26 -1.21
CA TRP A 2 4.82 14.85 -0.92
C TRP A 2 3.43 14.45 -1.40
N PHE A 3 3.31 13.27 -1.98
CA PHE A 3 2.03 12.67 -2.37
C PHE A 3 1.70 11.50 -1.44
N LEU A 4 0.45 11.41 -1.01
CA LEU A 4 -0.05 10.32 -0.16
C LEU A 4 -1.15 9.56 -0.91
N LEU A 5 -0.95 8.26 -1.06
CA LEU A 5 -1.99 7.33 -1.50
C LEU A 5 -2.43 6.49 -0.29
N HIS A 6 -3.71 6.52 0.02
CA HIS A 6 -4.33 5.70 1.05
C HIS A 6 -5.81 5.48 0.72
N ASP A 7 -6.42 4.46 1.32
CA ASP A 7 -7.82 4.14 1.13
C ASP A 7 -8.75 5.15 1.83
N ASN A 8 -10.04 5.06 1.52
CA ASN A 8 -11.07 5.96 2.04
C ASN A 8 -11.63 5.53 3.41
N ALA A 9 -10.86 4.83 4.25
CA ALA A 9 -11.31 4.48 5.60
C ALA A 9 -11.78 5.73 6.37
N SER A 10 -12.78 5.58 7.25
CA SER A 10 -13.37 6.74 7.94
C SER A 10 -12.35 7.53 8.76
N SER A 11 -11.37 6.84 9.37
CA SER A 11 -10.25 7.47 10.09
C SER A 11 -9.35 8.30 9.16
N HIS A 12 -9.15 7.85 7.92
CA HIS A 12 -8.34 8.52 6.91
C HIS A 12 -9.03 9.77 6.33
N LYS A 13 -10.36 9.79 6.29
CA LYS A 13 -11.16 10.94 5.80
C LYS A 13 -11.62 11.88 6.91
N ALA A 14 -11.27 11.60 8.16
CA ALA A 14 -11.62 12.45 9.30
C ALA A 14 -11.08 13.88 9.11
N ILE A 15 -11.86 14.88 9.56
CA ILE A 15 -11.54 16.31 9.39
C ILE A 15 -10.14 16.62 9.94
N MET A 16 -9.85 16.14 11.16
CA MET A 16 -8.55 16.35 11.81
C MET A 16 -7.35 15.84 10.98
N VAL A 17 -7.53 14.74 10.23
CA VAL A 17 -6.48 14.17 9.38
C VAL A 17 -6.31 15.02 8.12
N ARG A 18 -7.41 15.42 7.48
CA ARG A 18 -7.37 16.28 6.29
C ARG A 18 -6.72 17.63 6.59
N GLU A 19 -7.10 18.26 7.70
CA GLU A 19 -6.50 19.52 8.15
C GLU A 19 -4.99 19.39 8.40
N PHE A 20 -4.57 18.29 9.04
CA PHE A 20 -3.16 18.00 9.24
C PHE A 20 -2.40 17.86 7.91
N LEU A 21 -2.93 17.10 6.96
CA LEU A 21 -2.30 16.88 5.65
C LEU A 21 -2.20 18.18 4.86
N THR A 22 -3.27 19.00 4.83
CA THR A 22 -3.26 20.32 4.20
C THR A 22 -2.24 21.25 4.85
N LYS A 23 -2.19 21.32 6.19
CA LYS A 23 -1.21 22.13 6.92
C LYS A 23 0.24 21.70 6.63
N LYS A 24 0.46 20.42 6.33
CA LYS A 24 1.77 19.87 5.96
C LYS A 24 2.08 19.97 4.46
N GLY A 25 1.14 20.47 3.64
CA GLY A 25 1.30 20.56 2.19
C GLY A 25 1.43 19.19 1.52
N ILE A 26 0.83 18.15 2.11
CA ILE A 26 0.80 16.79 1.55
C ILE A 26 -0.42 16.69 0.62
N ILE A 27 -0.18 16.33 -0.63
CA ILE A 27 -1.24 16.14 -1.62
C ILE A 27 -1.76 14.71 -1.50
N VAL A 28 -3.05 14.55 -1.22
CA VAL A 28 -3.70 13.24 -1.18
C VAL A 28 -4.13 12.86 -2.60
N ILE A 29 -3.74 11.68 -3.06
CA ILE A 29 -4.18 11.10 -4.33
C ILE A 29 -5.54 10.45 -4.10
N ASP A 30 -6.49 10.72 -4.99
CA ASP A 30 -7.81 10.08 -4.94
C ASP A 30 -7.68 8.58 -5.18
N HIS A 31 -8.28 7.80 -4.30
CA HIS A 31 -8.33 6.35 -4.39
C HIS A 31 -9.79 5.90 -4.54
N PRO A 32 -10.15 5.09 -5.55
CA PRO A 32 -11.51 4.60 -5.70
C PRO A 32 -11.88 3.63 -4.56
N PRO A 33 -13.17 3.59 -4.13
CA PRO A 33 -13.63 2.62 -3.15
C PRO A 33 -13.47 1.18 -3.66
N TYR A 34 -13.16 0.26 -2.75
CA TYR A 34 -13.02 -1.18 -3.03
C TYR A 34 -11.94 -1.54 -4.06
N SER A 35 -10.89 -0.75 -4.22
CA SER A 35 -9.84 -1.02 -5.22
C SER A 35 -8.48 -1.42 -4.61
N PRO A 36 -8.38 -2.54 -3.87
CA PRO A 36 -7.10 -3.00 -3.33
C PRO A 36 -6.10 -3.37 -4.44
N ASP A 37 -6.60 -3.70 -5.63
CA ASP A 37 -5.83 -3.91 -6.85
C ASP A 37 -5.09 -2.65 -7.33
N LEU A 38 -5.50 -1.47 -6.87
CA LEU A 38 -4.85 -0.17 -7.12
C LEU A 38 -4.05 0.34 -5.91
N ALA A 39 -3.91 -0.45 -4.84
CA ALA A 39 -3.13 -0.08 -3.66
C ALA A 39 -1.82 -0.89 -3.58
N PRO A 40 -0.63 -0.27 -3.73
CA PRO A 40 0.67 -0.97 -3.67
C PRO A 40 0.89 -1.83 -2.42
N CYS A 41 0.33 -1.40 -1.29
CA CYS A 41 0.38 -2.17 -0.06
C CYS A 41 -0.38 -3.50 -0.19
N ASP A 42 -1.57 -3.47 -0.81
CA ASP A 42 -2.46 -4.63 -0.90
C ASP A 42 -2.07 -5.59 -2.03
N PHE A 43 -1.79 -5.09 -3.24
CA PHE A 43 -1.47 -5.97 -4.36
C PHE A 43 -0.01 -6.47 -4.35
N TRP A 44 0.91 -5.84 -3.61
CA TRP A 44 2.34 -6.16 -3.67
C TRP A 44 3.03 -6.36 -2.31
N LEU A 45 2.97 -5.39 -1.39
CA LEU A 45 3.75 -5.48 -0.14
C LEU A 45 3.23 -6.56 0.82
N PHE A 46 1.93 -6.53 1.14
CA PHE A 46 1.33 -7.49 2.08
C PHE A 46 1.40 -8.93 1.57
N PRO A 47 1.20 -9.25 0.28
CA PRO A 47 1.45 -10.58 -0.24
C PRO A 47 2.88 -11.08 0.00
N LYS A 48 3.91 -10.24 -0.25
CA LYS A 48 5.32 -10.60 0.01
C LYS A 48 5.58 -10.86 1.50
N LEU A 49 5.06 -9.99 2.38
CA LEU A 49 5.16 -10.17 3.84
C LEU A 49 4.47 -11.45 4.30
N LYS A 50 3.21 -11.67 3.89
CA LYS A 50 2.42 -12.85 4.24
C LYS A 50 3.10 -14.12 3.76
N LEU A 51 3.64 -14.13 2.53
CA LEU A 51 4.33 -15.30 1.98
C LEU A 51 5.59 -15.64 2.79
N ALA A 52 6.42 -14.64 3.11
CA ALA A 52 7.63 -14.84 3.90
C ALA A 52 7.35 -15.28 5.35
N MET A 53 6.21 -14.87 5.91
CA MET A 53 5.82 -15.22 7.28
C MET A 53 4.99 -16.51 7.35
N LYS A 54 4.49 -17.02 6.21
CA LYS A 54 3.60 -18.18 6.14
C LYS A 54 4.25 -19.40 6.79
N GLY A 55 3.45 -20.14 7.56
CA GLY A 55 3.89 -21.39 8.22
C GLY A 55 4.65 -21.19 9.54
N ASN A 56 4.97 -19.95 9.91
CA ASN A 56 5.63 -19.64 11.18
C ASN A 56 4.60 -19.25 12.25
N ARG A 57 4.83 -19.71 13.48
CA ARG A 57 4.10 -19.24 14.67
C ARG A 57 4.94 -18.17 15.37
N PHE A 58 4.28 -17.10 15.79
CA PHE A 58 4.91 -16.02 16.54
C PHE A 58 4.18 -15.86 17.88
N ASP A 59 4.92 -15.96 18.98
CA ASP A 59 4.31 -15.98 20.32
C ASP A 59 4.07 -14.58 20.90
N THR A 60 4.71 -13.54 20.35
CA THR A 60 4.61 -12.17 20.87
C THR A 60 4.59 -11.12 19.76
N ILE A 61 3.94 -9.99 20.02
CA ILE A 61 3.89 -8.84 19.12
C ILE A 61 5.29 -8.30 18.76
N PRO A 62 6.25 -8.15 19.70
CA PRO A 62 7.60 -7.69 19.35
C PRO A 62 8.31 -8.59 18.34
N VAL A 63 8.09 -9.91 18.40
CA VAL A 63 8.67 -10.84 17.42
C VAL A 63 8.02 -10.62 16.05
N ILE A 64 6.70 -10.43 15.99
CA ILE A 64 5.98 -10.12 14.74
C ILE A 64 6.53 -8.83 14.12
N GLN A 65 6.65 -7.76 14.92
CA GLN A 65 7.16 -6.46 14.47
C GLN A 65 8.60 -6.55 13.96
N LYS A 66 9.48 -7.25 14.70
CA LYS A 66 10.88 -7.44 14.30
C LYS A 66 10.97 -8.21 12.98
N THR A 67 10.21 -9.29 12.84
CA THR A 67 10.20 -10.13 11.64
C THR A 67 9.64 -9.37 10.43
N SER A 68 8.48 -8.72 10.55
CA SER A 68 7.88 -7.96 9.43
C SER A 68 8.75 -6.79 9.00
N THR A 69 9.35 -6.07 9.96
CA THR A 69 10.30 -4.99 9.67
C THR A 69 11.55 -5.52 8.97
N ALA A 70 12.10 -6.65 9.42
CA ALA A 70 13.27 -7.25 8.77
C ALA A 70 12.97 -7.68 7.33
N ILE A 71 11.79 -8.25 7.07
CA ILE A 71 11.37 -8.60 5.70
C ILE A 71 11.28 -7.32 4.85
N HIS A 72 10.56 -6.31 5.32
CA HIS A 72 10.37 -5.04 4.60
C HIS A 72 11.69 -4.31 4.30
N THR A 73 12.60 -4.26 5.27
CA THR A 73 13.82 -3.43 5.20
C THR A 73 15.06 -4.15 4.68
N LYS A 74 15.12 -5.49 4.77
CA LYS A 74 16.32 -6.26 4.40
C LYS A 74 16.07 -7.31 3.33
N ALA A 75 14.89 -7.93 3.30
CA ALA A 75 14.60 -9.01 2.36
C ALA A 75 14.02 -8.53 1.03
N ILE A 76 13.39 -7.35 1.01
CA ILE A 76 12.87 -6.74 -0.22
C ILE A 76 13.92 -5.77 -0.78
N PRO A 77 14.50 -6.06 -1.95
CA PRO A 77 15.44 -5.16 -2.63
C PRO A 77 14.83 -3.79 -2.94
N ALA A 78 15.65 -2.74 -2.94
CA ALA A 78 15.20 -1.38 -3.22
C ALA A 78 14.60 -1.23 -4.63
N ASP A 79 15.13 -1.96 -5.63
CA ASP A 79 14.63 -1.94 -7.00
C ASP A 79 13.22 -2.55 -7.14
N GLU A 80 12.85 -3.48 -6.25
CA GLU A 80 11.51 -4.06 -6.24
C GLU A 80 10.43 -3.03 -5.86
N TYR A 81 10.76 -2.04 -5.02
CA TYR A 81 9.85 -0.91 -4.75
C TYR A 81 9.66 -0.05 -5.99
N LYS A 82 10.73 0.24 -6.73
CA LYS A 82 10.63 1.00 -7.98
C LYS A 82 9.74 0.28 -9.00
N LYS A 83 9.97 -1.02 -9.20
CA LYS A 83 9.13 -1.87 -10.06
C LYS A 83 7.68 -1.92 -9.61
N CYS A 84 7.42 -1.88 -8.30
CA CYS A 84 6.06 -1.79 -7.78
C CYS A 84 5.35 -0.52 -8.25
N PHE A 85 6.04 0.63 -8.23
CA PHE A 85 5.46 1.89 -8.70
C PHE A 85 5.30 1.94 -10.22
N GLU A 86 6.17 1.27 -10.98
CA GLU A 86 5.98 1.09 -12.44
C GLU A 86 4.71 0.27 -12.71
N LYS A 87 4.53 -0.87 -12.01
CA LYS A 87 3.31 -1.68 -12.09
C LYS A 87 2.05 -0.96 -11.61
N PHE A 88 2.18 -0.07 -10.64
CA PHE A 88 1.06 0.74 -10.16
C PHE A 88 0.49 1.63 -11.27
N VAL A 89 1.33 2.21 -12.12
CA VAL A 89 0.88 2.98 -13.28
C VAL A 89 0.20 2.08 -14.32
N GLU A 90 0.77 0.91 -14.60
CA GLU A 90 0.17 -0.08 -15.50
C GLU A 90 -1.21 -0.56 -15.02
N ARG A 91 -1.38 -0.74 -13.71
CA ARG A 91 -2.64 -1.16 -13.09
C ARG A 91 -3.73 -0.10 -13.23
N PHE A 92 -3.39 1.19 -13.13
CA PHE A 92 -4.35 2.24 -13.46
C PHE A 92 -4.77 2.21 -14.91
N GLN A 93 -3.84 1.97 -15.84
CA GLN A 93 -4.19 1.84 -17.25
C GLN A 93 -5.13 0.65 -17.47
N ARG A 94 -4.87 -0.50 -16.85
CA ARG A 94 -5.78 -1.66 -16.91
C ARG A 94 -7.17 -1.37 -16.35
N CYS A 95 -7.26 -0.61 -15.26
CA CYS A 95 -8.56 -0.17 -14.71
C CYS A 95 -9.33 0.68 -15.73
N ILE A 96 -8.65 1.60 -16.43
CA ILE A 96 -9.27 2.40 -17.50
C ILE A 96 -9.71 1.51 -18.66
N ASP A 97 -8.83 0.61 -19.12
CA ASP A 97 -9.11 -0.31 -20.23
C ASP A 97 -10.24 -1.30 -19.91
N SER A 98 -10.45 -1.58 -18.62
CA SER A 98 -11.53 -2.44 -18.10
C SER A 98 -12.78 -1.65 -17.72
N GLU A 99 -12.86 -0.36 -18.06
CA GLU A 99 -14.00 0.52 -17.74
C GLU A 99 -14.36 0.56 -16.24
N GLY A 100 -13.36 0.36 -15.37
CA GLY A 100 -13.53 0.34 -13.92
C GLY A 100 -13.78 -1.05 -13.31
N ASP A 101 -13.92 -2.11 -14.13
CA ASP A 101 -14.00 -3.48 -13.64
C ASP A 101 -12.64 -3.99 -13.12
N TYR A 102 -12.69 -5.01 -12.25
CA TYR A 102 -11.48 -5.70 -11.80
C TYR A 102 -10.80 -6.45 -12.96
N PHE A 103 -9.48 -6.54 -12.88
CA PHE A 103 -8.63 -7.18 -13.88
C PHE A 103 -7.60 -8.13 -13.23
N GLU A 104 -7.05 -9.03 -14.05
CA GLU A 104 -5.91 -9.90 -13.70
C GLU A 104 -4.56 -9.27 -14.11
#